data_AF-A0A354ZJ40-F1
#
_entry.id   AF-A0A354ZJ40-F1
#
_cell.length_a   1.000
_cell.length_b   1.000
_cell.length_c   1.000
_cell.angle_alpha   90.00
_cell.angle_beta   90.00
_cell.angle_gamma   90.00
#
_symmetry.space_group_name_H-M   'P 1'
#
loop_
_entity.id
_entity.type
_entity.pdbx_description
1 polymer ?
#
loop_
_entity_poly.entity_id
_entity_poly.type
_entity_poly.pdbx_seq_one_letter_code
_entity_poly.pdbx_strand_id
1 'polypeptide(L)'
;INLGKDMKCLMATFQSRRDLDKPDLETIRQLGLSFRGKQNWPVFRSYEPGFLPWYLTEDQAIFLTLILQQAAEVCLRAKDDPDLLATCHEGLYLVRVAETCGEGIVWKDQLMPREQLPEGDLVPPIQVDELRVVKVRNAARATSAVWDADVFYAPACIGENGKSRPYFPFMCLWVDRDSELILGMETAEHDGYGQAFVDKLIDVVQQMKMRPREIRVKRDIAYRLYEDIAAKLGIPIRQVPKLSVIEGIQKELAGFLGKR
;
A
#
# COMPACT_ATOMS: atom_id res chain seq x y z
N ILE A 1 6.26 6.83 -10.67
CA ILE A 1 7.19 5.97 -9.91
C ILE A 1 6.33 5.21 -8.90
N ASN A 2 6.16 3.91 -9.08
CA ASN A 2 5.48 3.08 -8.09
C ASN A 2 6.53 2.76 -7.01
N LEU A 3 6.58 3.57 -5.95
CA LEU A 3 7.61 3.50 -4.88
C LEU A 3 7.43 2.28 -3.95
N GLY A 4 6.79 1.21 -4.43
CA GLY A 4 6.42 0.06 -3.59
C GLY A 4 5.37 0.41 -2.53
N LYS A 5 4.54 1.44 -2.76
CA LYS A 5 3.60 1.99 -1.76
C LYS A 5 2.50 1.00 -1.35
N ASP A 6 2.31 -0.06 -2.12
CA ASP A 6 1.29 -1.09 -1.89
C ASP A 6 1.93 -2.45 -1.54
N MET A 7 3.24 -2.48 -1.27
CA MET A 7 3.99 -3.73 -1.06
C MET A 7 4.29 -3.96 0.42
N LYS A 8 4.03 -5.17 0.89
CA LYS A 8 4.38 -5.65 2.24
C LYS A 8 5.39 -6.80 2.14
N CYS A 9 6.66 -6.52 2.36
CA CYS A 9 7.70 -7.56 2.33
C CYS A 9 9.00 -7.13 3.01
N LEU A 10 9.83 -8.11 3.39
CA LEU A 10 11.24 -7.89 3.63
C LEU A 10 12.02 -8.19 2.36
N MET A 11 12.91 -7.28 1.98
CA MET A 11 13.63 -7.35 0.72
C MET A 11 15.13 -7.37 0.96
N ALA A 12 15.80 -8.35 0.35
CA ALA A 12 17.24 -8.39 0.20
C ALA A 12 17.58 -8.15 -1.27
N THR A 13 18.40 -7.14 -1.55
CA THR A 13 18.92 -6.84 -2.89
C THR A 13 20.43 -6.69 -2.86
N PHE A 14 21.07 -6.82 -4.00
CA PHE A 14 22.49 -6.53 -4.15
C PHE A 14 22.65 -5.34 -5.09
N GLN A 15 23.21 -4.25 -4.57
CA GLN A 15 23.33 -2.96 -5.24
C GLN A 15 24.80 -2.59 -5.50
N SER A 16 25.04 -1.42 -6.11
CA SER A 16 26.39 -0.85 -6.19
C SER A 16 26.66 0.03 -4.97
N ARG A 17 27.92 0.13 -4.54
CA ARG A 17 28.34 0.93 -3.36
C ARG A 17 27.78 2.36 -3.34
N ARG A 18 27.63 2.99 -4.50
CA ARG A 18 27.14 4.37 -4.63
C ARG A 18 25.65 4.52 -4.32
N ASP A 19 24.90 3.42 -4.37
CA ASP A 19 23.46 3.38 -4.16
C ASP A 19 23.12 3.11 -2.68
N LEU A 20 24.12 2.80 -1.85
CA LEU A 20 23.97 2.60 -0.41
C LEU A 20 23.97 3.93 0.35
N ASP A 21 23.14 4.01 1.38
CA ASP A 21 23.14 5.14 2.31
C ASP A 21 24.18 4.97 3.43
N LYS A 22 24.27 5.98 4.29
CA LYS A 22 25.27 6.00 5.38
C LYS A 22 25.04 4.84 6.37
N PRO A 23 23.82 4.57 6.85
CA PRO A 23 23.58 3.44 7.76
C PRO A 23 23.98 2.09 7.17
N ASP A 24 23.67 1.81 5.89
CA ASP A 24 24.10 0.57 5.25
C ASP A 24 25.63 0.39 5.29
N LEU A 25 26.36 1.45 4.92
CA LEU A 25 27.82 1.43 4.88
C LEU A 25 28.43 1.28 6.28
N GLU A 26 27.80 1.86 7.30
CA GLU A 26 28.22 1.76 8.68
C GLU A 26 28.05 0.33 9.22
N THR A 27 26.90 -0.30 8.99
CA THR A 27 26.67 -1.71 9.37
C THR A 27 27.71 -2.63 8.73
N ILE A 28 27.96 -2.49 7.42
CA ILE A 28 28.96 -3.31 6.71
C ILE A 28 30.36 -3.11 7.33
N ARG A 29 30.72 -1.87 7.67
CA ARG A 29 31.99 -1.55 8.30
C ARG A 29 32.11 -2.15 9.70
N GLN A 30 31.07 -2.06 10.52
CA GLN A 30 31.06 -2.60 11.88
C GLN A 30 31.22 -4.13 11.88
N LEU A 31 30.65 -4.82 10.89
CA LEU A 31 30.81 -6.26 10.70
C LEU A 31 32.19 -6.67 10.13
N GLY A 32 33.05 -5.70 9.76
CA GLY A 32 34.35 -5.98 9.16
C GLY A 32 34.28 -6.59 7.75
N LEU A 33 33.13 -6.47 7.09
CA LEU A 33 32.90 -7.06 5.77
C LEU A 33 33.36 -6.11 4.65
N SER A 34 33.78 -6.69 3.52
CA SER A 34 34.10 -5.93 2.32
C SER A 34 33.60 -6.65 1.08
N PHE A 35 33.02 -5.88 0.16
CA PHE A 35 32.45 -6.37 -1.09
C PHE A 35 33.15 -5.72 -2.28
N ARG A 36 33.27 -6.46 -3.39
CA ARG A 36 33.89 -5.97 -4.64
C ARG A 36 32.94 -6.16 -5.80
N GLY A 37 33.00 -5.27 -6.79
CA GLY A 37 32.15 -5.32 -7.98
C GLY A 37 30.87 -4.47 -7.86
N LYS A 38 30.20 -4.28 -9.00
CA LYS A 38 28.87 -3.66 -9.08
C LYS A 38 27.82 -4.71 -8.72
N GLN A 39 26.70 -4.29 -8.13
CA GLN A 39 25.59 -5.19 -7.77
C GLN A 39 25.97 -6.34 -6.80
N ASN A 40 26.94 -6.10 -5.91
CA ASN A 40 27.42 -7.08 -4.92
C ASN A 40 27.32 -6.57 -3.48
N TRP A 41 26.77 -5.37 -3.27
CA TRP A 41 26.62 -4.77 -1.95
C TRP A 41 25.24 -5.09 -1.41
N PRO A 42 25.10 -5.89 -0.34
CA PRO A 42 23.79 -6.28 0.16
C PRO A 42 23.06 -5.05 0.75
N VAL A 43 21.79 -4.91 0.41
CA VAL A 43 20.88 -3.89 0.92
C VAL A 43 19.61 -4.59 1.38
N PHE A 44 19.25 -4.33 2.64
CA PHE A 44 18.10 -4.93 3.29
C PHE A 44 17.07 -3.85 3.63
N ARG A 45 15.83 -4.03 3.19
CA ARG A 45 14.75 -3.07 3.46
C ARG A 45 13.45 -3.77 3.85
N SER A 46 12.76 -3.22 4.84
CA SER A 46 11.35 -3.50 5.12
C SER A 46 10.50 -2.59 4.24
N TYR A 47 9.55 -3.18 3.53
CA TYR A 47 8.49 -2.50 2.80
C TYR A 47 7.19 -2.69 3.55
N GLU A 48 6.53 -1.57 3.84
CA GLU A 48 5.20 -1.53 4.43
C GLU A 48 4.36 -0.57 3.60
N PRO A 49 3.09 -0.92 3.30
CA PRO A 49 2.22 -0.06 2.52
C PRO A 49 2.10 1.34 3.12
N GLY A 50 2.21 2.36 2.26
CA GLY A 50 2.18 3.76 2.67
C GLY A 50 3.47 4.30 3.28
N PHE A 51 4.49 3.48 3.52
CA PHE A 51 5.77 3.93 4.04
C PHE A 51 6.89 3.89 2.99
N LEU A 52 7.94 4.71 3.19
CA LEU A 52 9.17 4.50 2.43
C LEU A 52 9.83 3.17 2.84
N PRO A 53 10.57 2.52 1.92
CA PRO A 53 11.41 1.38 2.28
C PRO A 53 12.39 1.80 3.38
N TRP A 54 12.46 1.01 4.44
CA TRP A 54 13.20 1.39 5.65
C TRP A 54 14.11 0.28 6.15
N TYR A 55 15.01 0.60 7.07
CA TYR A 55 15.90 -0.38 7.69
C TYR A 55 15.10 -1.42 8.47
N LEU A 56 15.68 -2.62 8.59
CA LEU A 56 15.08 -3.71 9.35
C LEU A 56 15.12 -3.44 10.85
N THR A 57 14.09 -3.90 11.56
CA THR A 57 14.17 -4.11 13.01
C THR A 57 14.99 -5.36 13.34
N GLU A 58 15.35 -5.55 14.61
CA GLU A 58 16.05 -6.76 15.07
C GLU A 58 15.26 -8.03 14.73
N ASP A 59 13.97 -8.08 15.08
CA ASP A 59 13.11 -9.23 14.78
C ASP A 59 13.02 -9.51 13.28
N GLN A 60 12.89 -8.45 12.46
CA GLN A 60 12.87 -8.58 11.00
C GLN A 60 14.20 -9.10 10.45
N ALA A 61 15.33 -8.69 11.02
CA ALA A 61 16.65 -9.16 10.62
C ALA A 61 16.86 -10.64 10.98
N ILE A 62 16.43 -11.06 12.19
CA ILE A 62 16.45 -12.47 12.62
C ILE A 62 15.58 -13.30 11.67
N PHE A 63 14.36 -12.84 11.40
CA PHE A 63 13.44 -13.53 10.51
C PHE A 63 13.99 -13.62 9.08
N LEU A 64 14.45 -12.51 8.49
CA LEU A 64 15.01 -12.51 7.14
C LEU A 64 16.26 -13.39 7.04
N THR A 65 17.09 -13.45 8.09
CA THR A 65 18.25 -14.35 8.12
C THR A 65 17.83 -15.81 7.96
N LEU A 66 16.80 -16.24 8.70
CA LEU A 66 16.26 -17.59 8.61
C LEU A 66 15.75 -17.89 7.19
N ILE A 67 15.01 -16.95 6.60
CA ILE A 67 14.48 -17.08 5.24
C ILE A 67 15.61 -17.17 4.20
N LEU A 68 16.65 -16.34 4.30
CA LEU A 68 17.79 -16.35 3.39
C LEU A 68 18.59 -17.65 3.49
N GLN A 69 18.73 -18.22 4.69
CA GLN A 69 19.39 -19.53 4.87
C GLN A 69 18.60 -20.64 4.18
N GLN A 70 17.28 -20.69 4.36
CA GLN A 70 16.45 -21.70 3.69
C GLN A 70 16.38 -21.49 2.18
N ALA A 71 16.35 -20.24 1.71
CA ALA A 71 16.41 -19.93 0.29
C ALA A 71 17.75 -20.38 -0.32
N ALA A 72 18.87 -20.14 0.36
CA ALA A 72 20.18 -20.59 -0.09
C ALA A 72 20.26 -22.13 -0.17
N GLU A 73 19.73 -22.85 0.83
CA GLU A 73 19.65 -24.32 0.83
C GLU A 73 18.92 -24.85 -0.41
N VAL A 74 17.72 -24.31 -0.70
CA VAL A 74 16.93 -24.72 -1.88
C VAL A 74 17.65 -24.35 -3.18
N CYS A 75 18.23 -23.16 -3.29
CA CYS A 75 18.97 -22.72 -4.48
C CYS A 75 20.21 -23.58 -4.76
N LEU A 76 20.94 -23.99 -3.71
CA LEU A 76 22.10 -24.89 -3.85
C LEU A 76 21.67 -26.28 -4.30
N ARG A 77 20.59 -26.82 -3.72
CA ARG A 77 20.03 -28.11 -4.16
C ARG A 77 19.52 -28.05 -5.60
N ALA A 78 18.83 -26.98 -5.99
CA ALA A 78 18.31 -26.79 -7.34
C ALA A 78 19.43 -26.63 -8.39
N LYS A 79 20.62 -26.17 -7.97
CA LYS A 79 21.80 -26.12 -8.83
C LYS A 79 22.31 -27.52 -9.17
N ASP A 80 22.25 -28.44 -8.22
CA ASP A 80 22.72 -29.82 -8.38
C ASP A 80 21.63 -30.72 -8.99
N ASP A 81 20.35 -30.41 -8.74
CA ASP A 81 19.16 -31.07 -9.29
C ASP A 81 18.21 -30.03 -9.92
N PRO A 82 18.34 -29.76 -11.23
CA PRO A 82 17.49 -28.80 -11.93
C PRO A 82 15.98 -29.15 -11.93
N ASP A 83 15.63 -30.42 -11.71
CA ASP A 83 14.23 -30.88 -11.72
C ASP A 83 13.54 -30.65 -10.36
N LEU A 84 14.29 -30.28 -9.31
CA LEU A 84 13.76 -30.00 -7.96
C LEU A 84 12.62 -28.98 -7.97
N LEU A 85 12.69 -27.98 -8.84
CA LEU A 85 11.65 -26.95 -8.99
C LEU A 85 10.69 -27.25 -10.13
N ALA A 86 11.00 -28.23 -10.98
CA ALA A 86 10.14 -28.63 -12.08
C ALA A 86 8.82 -29.21 -11.57
N THR A 87 8.78 -29.79 -10.35
CA THR A 87 7.57 -30.31 -9.67
C THR A 87 6.56 -29.24 -9.23
N CYS A 88 6.91 -27.95 -9.32
CA CYS A 88 6.02 -26.83 -9.04
C CYS A 88 5.08 -26.57 -10.25
N HIS A 89 4.19 -27.51 -10.56
CA HIS A 89 3.11 -27.31 -11.54
C HIS A 89 1.76 -27.09 -10.82
N GLU A 90 0.80 -26.48 -11.53
CA GLU A 90 -0.59 -26.33 -11.06
C GLU A 90 -0.80 -25.44 -9.81
N GLY A 91 0.01 -24.39 -9.64
CA GLY A 91 -0.15 -23.45 -8.52
C GLY A 91 0.31 -24.01 -7.17
N LEU A 92 1.02 -25.14 -7.18
CA LEU A 92 1.77 -25.67 -6.05
C LEU A 92 3.20 -25.13 -6.05
N TYR A 93 3.71 -24.88 -4.86
CA TYR A 93 5.04 -24.35 -4.59
C TYR A 93 5.77 -25.32 -3.66
N LEU A 94 7.06 -25.52 -3.92
CA LEU A 94 7.96 -26.16 -2.96
C LEU A 94 8.19 -25.21 -1.78
N VAL A 95 7.67 -25.58 -0.62
CA VAL A 95 7.75 -24.81 0.62
C VAL A 95 8.62 -25.56 1.63
N ARG A 96 9.54 -24.83 2.27
CA ARG A 96 10.32 -25.31 3.41
C ARG A 96 9.51 -25.05 4.68
N VAL A 97 9.03 -26.11 5.32
CA VAL A 97 8.23 -26.03 6.55
C VAL A 97 9.09 -26.40 7.75
N ALA A 98 9.10 -25.54 8.76
CA ALA A 98 9.75 -25.80 10.03
C ALA A 98 8.82 -26.63 10.93
N GLU A 99 9.33 -27.76 11.42
CA GLU A 99 8.66 -28.59 12.42
C GLU A 99 9.50 -28.66 13.70
N THR A 100 8.88 -28.39 14.84
CA THR A 100 9.53 -28.55 16.14
C THR A 100 9.59 -30.04 16.49
N CYS A 101 10.79 -30.58 16.67
CA CYS A 101 11.04 -31.95 17.07
C CYS A 101 11.91 -31.95 18.34
N GLY A 102 11.29 -32.18 19.51
CA GLY A 102 11.96 -32.05 20.79
C GLY A 102 12.38 -30.61 21.06
N GLU A 103 13.68 -30.38 21.34
CA GLU A 103 14.25 -29.04 21.55
C GLU A 103 14.76 -28.38 20.25
N GLY A 104 14.64 -29.05 19.09
CA GLY A 104 15.18 -28.59 17.81
C GLY A 104 14.13 -28.26 16.76
N ILE A 105 14.55 -27.53 15.72
CA ILE A 105 13.77 -27.27 14.50
C ILE A 105 14.30 -28.14 13.37
N VAL A 106 13.41 -28.92 12.75
CA VAL A 106 13.70 -29.72 11.55
C VAL A 106 12.93 -29.13 10.38
N TRP A 107 13.60 -28.94 9.25
CA TRP A 107 13.00 -28.40 8.04
C TRP A 107 12.67 -29.51 7.04
N LYS A 108 11.45 -29.49 6.51
CA LYS A 108 10.97 -30.46 5.51
C LYS A 108 10.45 -29.74 4.27
N ASP A 109 10.54 -30.43 3.14
CA ASP A 109 9.94 -30.00 1.89
C ASP A 109 8.47 -30.43 1.86
N GLN A 110 7.59 -29.50 1.51
CA GLN A 110 6.18 -29.78 1.25
C GLN A 110 5.75 -29.07 -0.03
N LEU A 111 4.93 -29.73 -0.85
CA LEU A 111 4.26 -29.07 -1.98
C LEU A 111 2.96 -28.48 -1.45
N MET A 112 2.87 -27.15 -1.44
CA MET A 112 1.72 -26.43 -0.91
C MET A 112 1.14 -25.53 -2.00
N PRO A 113 -0.19 -25.39 -2.09
CA PRO A 113 -0.79 -24.41 -2.98
C PRO A 113 -0.34 -23.01 -2.59
N ARG A 114 -0.40 -22.09 -3.56
CA ARG A 114 -0.23 -20.66 -3.27
C ARG A 114 -1.10 -20.29 -2.08
N GLU A 115 -0.50 -19.73 -1.04
CA GLU A 115 -1.27 -19.06 -0.02
C GLU A 115 -2.03 -17.92 -0.68
N GLN A 116 -3.36 -18.00 -0.66
CA GLN A 116 -4.16 -16.87 -1.07
C GLN A 116 -3.86 -15.78 -0.05
N LEU A 117 -3.18 -14.72 -0.50
CA LEU A 117 -3.16 -13.49 0.28
C LEU A 117 -4.62 -13.22 0.64
N PRO A 118 -4.96 -13.02 1.93
CA PRO A 118 -6.31 -12.60 2.28
C PRO A 118 -6.66 -11.44 1.34
N GLU A 119 -7.82 -11.50 0.68
CA GLU A 119 -8.23 -10.46 -0.25
C GLU A 119 -7.95 -9.10 0.41
N GLY A 120 -7.06 -8.33 -0.21
CA GLY A 120 -6.45 -7.16 0.41
C GLY A 120 -7.49 -6.29 1.08
N ASP A 121 -7.30 -6.08 2.37
CA ASP A 121 -7.90 -5.05 3.21
C ASP A 121 -9.41 -4.87 3.00
N LEU A 122 -10.18 -5.67 3.75
CA LEU A 122 -11.52 -5.26 4.16
C LEU A 122 -11.43 -3.79 4.57
N VAL A 123 -12.20 -2.94 3.88
CA VAL A 123 -12.43 -1.55 4.31
C VAL A 123 -12.61 -1.60 5.83
N PRO A 124 -11.76 -0.90 6.61
CA PRO A 124 -11.78 -1.06 8.06
C PRO A 124 -13.19 -0.81 8.57
N PRO A 125 -13.67 -1.50 9.62
CA PRO A 125 -15.06 -1.41 10.04
C PRO A 125 -15.46 0.05 10.26
N ILE A 126 -16.42 0.53 9.45
CA ILE A 126 -16.87 1.92 9.45
C ILE A 126 -18.13 2.04 10.29
N GLN A 127 -18.13 2.98 11.23
CA GLN A 127 -19.32 3.34 11.99
C GLN A 127 -20.01 4.51 11.30
N VAL A 128 -21.24 4.29 10.84
CA VAL A 128 -22.04 5.31 10.16
C VAL A 128 -23.19 5.73 11.06
N ASP A 129 -23.29 7.02 11.37
CA ASP A 129 -24.48 7.59 12.00
C ASP A 129 -25.62 7.69 10.97
N GLU A 130 -26.50 6.68 10.97
CA GLU A 130 -27.64 6.59 10.07
C GLU A 130 -28.57 7.81 10.16
N LEU A 131 -28.76 8.39 11.35
CA LEU A 131 -29.62 9.56 11.54
C LEU A 131 -29.00 10.78 10.85
N ARG A 132 -27.68 10.94 10.97
CA ARG A 132 -26.94 11.99 10.26
C ARG A 132 -27.07 11.83 8.75
N VAL A 133 -26.86 10.63 8.22
CA VAL A 133 -26.95 10.35 6.78
C VAL A 133 -28.34 10.67 6.23
N VAL A 134 -29.41 10.24 6.92
CA VAL A 134 -30.79 10.54 6.49
C VAL A 134 -31.08 12.04 6.51
N LYS A 135 -30.62 12.77 7.53
CA LYS A 135 -30.77 14.24 7.60
C LYS A 135 -30.06 14.92 6.43
N VAL A 136 -28.81 14.55 6.17
CA VAL A 136 -28.01 15.11 5.07
C VAL A 136 -28.67 14.81 3.73
N ARG A 137 -29.09 13.56 3.49
CA ARG A 137 -29.80 13.16 2.26
C ARG A 137 -31.05 13.98 2.01
N ASN A 138 -31.87 14.18 3.05
CA ASN A 138 -33.16 14.87 2.92
C ASN A 138 -32.98 16.40 2.76
N ALA A 139 -31.93 16.98 3.33
CA ALA A 139 -31.61 18.40 3.17
C ALA A 139 -30.95 18.72 1.81
N ALA A 140 -30.29 17.73 1.19
CA ALA A 140 -29.53 17.93 -0.04
C ALA A 140 -30.40 17.77 -1.30
N ARG A 141 -30.33 18.77 -2.20
CA ARG A 141 -31.07 18.78 -3.46
C ARG A 141 -30.39 17.89 -4.50
N ALA A 142 -31.16 17.07 -5.21
CA ALA A 142 -30.65 16.32 -6.35
C ALA A 142 -30.31 17.27 -7.52
N THR A 143 -29.15 17.04 -8.15
CA THR A 143 -28.63 17.88 -9.24
C THR A 143 -28.15 17.04 -10.43
N SER A 144 -27.83 17.68 -11.54
CA SER A 144 -27.21 17.04 -12.70
C SER A 144 -25.68 16.95 -12.61
N ALA A 145 -25.08 17.45 -11.52
CA ALA A 145 -23.63 17.48 -11.33
C ALA A 145 -23.05 16.06 -11.29
N VAL A 146 -21.78 15.94 -11.68
CA VAL A 146 -21.02 14.69 -11.61
C VAL A 146 -19.79 14.96 -10.75
N TRP A 147 -19.59 14.15 -9.72
CA TRP A 147 -18.42 14.28 -8.85
C TRP A 147 -17.42 13.17 -9.17
N ASP A 148 -16.17 13.57 -9.38
CA ASP A 148 -15.04 12.66 -9.47
C ASP A 148 -14.43 12.54 -8.07
N ALA A 149 -14.17 11.30 -7.62
CA ALA A 149 -13.55 11.01 -6.34
C ALA A 149 -12.47 9.93 -6.47
N ASP A 150 -11.42 10.05 -5.69
CA ASP A 150 -10.34 9.06 -5.69
C ASP A 150 -9.67 8.98 -4.33
N VAL A 151 -9.07 7.82 -4.06
CA VAL A 151 -8.32 7.55 -2.84
C VAL A 151 -6.92 7.07 -3.24
N PHE A 152 -5.89 7.77 -2.77
CA PHE A 152 -4.52 7.52 -3.20
C PHE A 152 -3.51 8.02 -2.16
N TYR A 153 -2.27 7.55 -2.23
CA TYR A 153 -1.18 8.13 -1.47
C TYR A 153 -0.78 9.48 -2.05
N ALA A 154 -0.72 10.49 -1.19
CA ALA A 154 -0.19 11.79 -1.54
C ALA A 154 1.21 11.66 -2.18
N PRO A 155 1.54 12.51 -3.16
CA PRO A 155 2.83 12.46 -3.83
C PRO A 155 3.96 13.10 -3.01
N ALA A 156 3.75 13.36 -1.72
CA ALA A 156 4.75 13.84 -0.78
C ALA A 156 4.93 12.88 0.38
N CYS A 157 6.18 12.74 0.80
CA CYS A 157 6.54 11.99 1.98
C CYS A 157 6.65 12.94 3.18
N ILE A 158 6.10 12.52 4.31
CA ILE A 158 6.19 13.21 5.60
C ILE A 158 7.06 12.39 6.51
N GLY A 159 8.05 13.02 7.15
CA GLY A 159 8.90 12.41 8.16
C GLY A 159 9.99 13.37 8.63
N GLU A 160 10.34 13.32 9.91
CA GLU A 160 11.52 14.01 10.41
C GLU A 160 12.77 13.18 10.12
N ASN A 161 13.78 13.81 9.51
CA ASN A 161 15.06 13.17 9.20
C ASN A 161 15.63 12.45 10.44
N GLY A 162 15.67 11.12 10.38
CA GLY A 162 16.32 10.26 11.36
C GLY A 162 15.56 9.98 12.66
N LYS A 163 14.32 10.47 12.84
CA LYS A 163 13.53 10.17 14.05
C LYS A 163 12.41 9.15 13.82
N SER A 164 11.79 9.16 12.64
CA SER A 164 10.71 8.24 12.31
C SER A 164 10.79 7.80 10.85
N ARG A 165 10.22 6.63 10.57
CA ARG A 165 10.08 6.10 9.21
C ARG A 165 9.17 7.05 8.41
N PRO A 166 9.67 7.67 7.33
CA PRO A 166 8.84 8.56 6.54
C PRO A 166 7.71 7.80 5.85
N TYR A 167 6.56 8.45 5.71
CA TYR A 167 5.36 7.87 5.13
C TYR A 167 4.70 8.78 4.10
N PHE A 168 3.89 8.21 3.24
CA PHE A 168 3.02 8.92 2.32
C PHE A 168 1.62 8.94 2.94
N PRO A 169 1.08 10.13 3.28
CA PRO A 169 -0.31 10.21 3.74
C PRO A 169 -1.24 9.60 2.72
N PHE A 170 -2.22 8.84 3.19
CA PHE A 170 -3.32 8.43 2.35
C PHE A 170 -4.30 9.60 2.26
N MET A 171 -4.87 9.85 1.09
CA MET A 171 -5.76 10.99 0.89
C MET A 171 -6.98 10.62 0.05
N CYS A 172 -8.12 11.20 0.40
CA CYS A 172 -9.27 11.28 -0.49
C CYS A 172 -9.40 12.67 -1.08
N LEU A 173 -9.86 12.75 -2.33
CA LEU A 173 -10.09 13.99 -3.05
C LEU A 173 -11.44 13.93 -3.75
N TRP A 174 -12.22 14.99 -3.61
CA TRP A 174 -13.55 15.17 -4.21
C TRP A 174 -13.53 16.39 -5.11
N VAL A 175 -13.96 16.22 -6.35
CA VAL A 175 -13.93 17.28 -7.38
C VAL A 175 -15.24 17.29 -8.14
N ASP A 176 -15.80 18.48 -8.35
CA ASP A 176 -16.87 18.65 -9.31
C ASP A 176 -16.29 18.59 -10.73
N ARG A 177 -16.76 17.64 -11.53
CA ARG A 177 -16.15 17.30 -12.82
C ARG A 177 -16.22 18.45 -13.82
N ASP A 178 -17.32 19.20 -13.83
CA ASP A 178 -17.59 20.18 -14.89
C ASP A 178 -17.00 21.56 -14.54
N SER A 179 -17.01 21.95 -13.27
CA SER A 179 -16.39 23.20 -12.80
C SER A 179 -14.93 23.05 -12.39
N GLU A 180 -14.43 21.81 -12.29
CA GLU A 180 -13.09 21.46 -11.79
C GLU A 180 -12.81 21.93 -10.35
N LEU A 181 -13.85 22.33 -9.62
CA LEU A 181 -13.72 22.79 -8.24
C LEU A 181 -13.45 21.62 -7.29
N ILE A 182 -12.44 21.76 -6.44
CA ILE A 182 -12.22 20.85 -5.32
C ILE A 182 -13.32 21.06 -4.29
N LEU A 183 -14.15 20.03 -4.09
CA LEU A 183 -15.26 20.03 -3.15
C LEU A 183 -14.82 19.65 -1.73
N GLY A 184 -13.75 18.85 -1.63
CA GLY A 184 -13.22 18.43 -0.36
C GLY A 184 -11.98 17.56 -0.52
N MET A 185 -11.14 17.57 0.50
CA MET A 185 -10.02 16.65 0.65
C MET A 185 -9.87 16.26 2.11
N GLU A 186 -9.34 15.07 2.36
CA GLU A 186 -8.97 14.61 3.69
C GLU A 186 -7.71 13.75 3.62
N THR A 187 -6.90 13.78 4.67
CA THR A 187 -5.69 12.95 4.79
C THR A 187 -5.74 12.09 6.03
N ALA A 188 -5.25 10.87 5.93
CA ALA A 188 -5.16 9.93 7.04
C ALA A 188 -3.89 9.07 6.91
N GLU A 189 -3.56 8.35 7.99
CA GLU A 189 -2.62 7.24 7.91
C GLU A 189 -3.20 6.09 7.09
N HIS A 190 -2.34 5.18 6.61
CA HIS A 190 -2.80 4.02 5.85
C HIS A 190 -3.70 3.10 6.69
N ASP A 191 -3.42 3.01 7.99
CA ASP A 191 -4.27 2.27 8.92
C ASP A 191 -5.37 3.21 9.44
N GLY A 192 -6.64 2.86 9.21
CA GLY A 192 -7.78 3.60 9.77
C GLY A 192 -8.30 4.79 8.95
N TYR A 193 -7.92 4.93 7.68
CA TYR A 193 -8.46 5.99 6.81
C TYR A 193 -9.99 5.92 6.60
N GLY A 194 -10.58 4.73 6.69
CA GLY A 194 -11.93 4.46 6.21
C GLY A 194 -12.99 5.38 6.82
N GLN A 195 -12.97 5.54 8.14
CA GLN A 195 -13.93 6.39 8.86
C GLN A 195 -13.81 7.86 8.41
N ALA A 196 -12.60 8.42 8.47
CA ALA A 196 -12.36 9.82 8.10
C ALA A 196 -12.81 10.12 6.66
N PHE A 197 -12.58 9.18 5.74
CA PHE A 197 -12.90 9.38 4.32
C PHE A 197 -14.40 9.24 4.05
N VAL A 198 -15.10 8.34 4.75
CA VAL A 198 -16.57 8.24 4.67
C VAL A 198 -17.23 9.46 5.28
N ASP A 199 -16.76 9.91 6.44
CA ASP A 199 -17.23 11.16 7.06
C ASP A 199 -17.02 12.34 6.11
N LYS A 200 -15.91 12.35 5.36
CA LYS A 200 -15.66 13.40 4.37
C LYS A 200 -16.70 13.44 3.25
N LEU A 201 -17.17 12.30 2.75
CA LEU A 201 -18.27 12.29 1.76
C LEU A 201 -19.54 12.91 2.36
N ILE A 202 -19.90 12.53 3.59
CA ILE A 202 -21.08 13.07 4.28
C ILE A 202 -20.95 14.59 4.44
N ASP A 203 -19.77 15.06 4.84
CA ASP A 203 -19.45 16.49 4.96
C ASP A 203 -19.59 17.22 3.63
N VAL A 204 -19.04 16.68 2.54
CA VAL A 204 -19.13 17.29 1.21
C VAL A 204 -20.59 17.44 0.78
N VAL A 205 -21.41 16.39 0.92
CA VAL A 205 -22.85 16.47 0.59
C VAL A 205 -23.57 17.47 1.48
N GLN A 206 -23.25 17.50 2.78
CA GLN A 206 -23.85 18.42 3.75
C GLN A 206 -23.50 19.89 3.47
N GLN A 207 -22.22 20.18 3.16
CA GLN A 207 -21.72 21.53 2.89
C GLN A 207 -22.26 22.06 1.56
N MET A 208 -22.23 21.24 0.52
CA MET A 208 -22.73 21.63 -0.80
C MET A 208 -24.28 21.67 -0.83
N LYS A 209 -24.95 21.02 0.13
CA LYS A 209 -26.41 20.81 0.15
C LYS A 209 -26.93 20.23 -1.17
N MET A 210 -26.12 19.39 -1.80
CA MET A 210 -26.33 18.85 -3.13
C MET A 210 -26.01 17.36 -3.17
N ARG A 211 -26.83 16.61 -3.91
CA ARG A 211 -26.54 15.24 -4.31
C ARG A 211 -26.25 15.24 -5.81
N PRO A 212 -25.05 14.79 -6.25
CA PRO A 212 -24.74 14.68 -7.66
C PRO A 212 -25.60 13.58 -8.30
N ARG A 213 -25.67 13.61 -9.63
CA ARG A 213 -26.28 12.55 -10.42
C ARG A 213 -25.53 11.23 -10.25
N GLU A 214 -24.20 11.29 -10.14
CA GLU A 214 -23.34 10.13 -9.91
C GLU A 214 -22.00 10.57 -9.29
N ILE A 215 -21.36 9.64 -8.58
CA ILE A 215 -19.96 9.70 -8.17
C ILE A 215 -19.15 8.77 -9.07
N ARG A 216 -18.05 9.26 -9.62
CA ARG A 216 -17.11 8.48 -10.42
C ARG A 216 -15.83 8.23 -9.64
N VAL A 217 -15.40 6.98 -9.61
CA VAL A 217 -14.16 6.56 -8.97
C VAL A 217 -13.29 5.77 -9.92
N LYS A 218 -11.98 5.75 -9.71
CA LYS A 218 -11.04 4.99 -10.56
C LYS A 218 -10.60 3.68 -9.93
N ARG A 219 -10.18 3.73 -8.66
CA ARG A 219 -9.60 2.58 -7.96
C ARG A 219 -10.67 1.78 -7.23
N ASP A 220 -10.44 0.48 -7.09
CA ASP A 220 -11.34 -0.44 -6.40
C ASP A 220 -11.53 -0.10 -4.92
N ILE A 221 -10.44 0.30 -4.25
CA ILE A 221 -10.48 0.79 -2.86
C ILE A 221 -11.45 1.95 -2.67
N ALA A 222 -11.50 2.91 -3.60
CA ALA A 222 -12.43 4.03 -3.52
C ALA A 222 -13.88 3.59 -3.77
N TYR A 223 -14.09 2.64 -4.69
CA TYR A 223 -15.42 2.09 -4.94
C TYR A 223 -15.96 1.37 -3.71
N ARG A 224 -15.22 0.38 -3.20
CA ARG A 224 -15.61 -0.40 -2.01
C ARG A 224 -15.82 0.47 -0.78
N LEU A 225 -14.98 1.50 -0.61
CA LEU A 225 -15.10 2.43 0.53
C LEU A 225 -16.39 3.24 0.50
N TYR A 226 -16.83 3.68 -0.69
CA TYR A 226 -17.93 4.63 -0.81
C TYR A 226 -19.26 4.02 -1.23
N GLU A 227 -19.29 2.79 -1.75
CA GLU A 227 -20.51 2.16 -2.29
C GLU A 227 -21.68 2.18 -1.29
N ASP A 228 -21.48 1.66 -0.08
CA ASP A 228 -22.52 1.56 0.93
C ASP A 228 -23.07 2.93 1.37
N ILE A 229 -22.17 3.88 1.61
CA ILE A 229 -22.56 5.22 2.07
C ILE A 229 -23.20 6.05 0.95
N ALA A 230 -22.71 5.93 -0.29
CA ALA A 230 -23.28 6.59 -1.45
C ALA A 230 -24.70 6.05 -1.73
N ALA A 231 -24.91 4.74 -1.59
CA ALA A 231 -26.23 4.12 -1.69
C ALA A 231 -27.20 4.67 -0.63
N LYS A 232 -26.77 4.81 0.63
CA LYS A 232 -27.60 5.40 1.71
C LYS A 232 -27.95 6.87 1.45
N LEU A 233 -27.04 7.63 0.84
CA LEU A 233 -27.27 9.00 0.37
C LEU A 233 -28.11 9.06 -0.94
N GLY A 234 -28.40 7.92 -1.55
CA GLY A 234 -29.14 7.84 -2.82
C GLY A 234 -28.36 8.43 -3.99
N ILE A 235 -27.05 8.19 -4.03
CA ILE A 235 -26.13 8.64 -5.07
C ILE A 235 -25.51 7.39 -5.73
N PRO A 236 -25.73 7.16 -7.03
CA PRO A 236 -25.06 6.10 -7.77
C PRO A 236 -23.53 6.31 -7.80
N ILE A 237 -22.77 5.22 -7.66
CA ILE A 237 -21.32 5.21 -7.83
C ILE A 237 -20.95 4.40 -9.08
N ARG A 238 -19.92 4.84 -9.81
CA ARG A 238 -19.44 4.17 -11.02
C ARG A 238 -17.92 4.15 -11.09
N GLN A 239 -17.35 2.98 -11.35
CA GLN A 239 -15.94 2.86 -11.71
C GLN A 239 -15.70 3.34 -13.15
N VAL A 240 -14.67 4.16 -13.35
CA VAL A 240 -14.24 4.68 -14.65
C VAL A 240 -12.74 4.51 -14.81
N PRO A 241 -12.23 4.30 -16.04
CA PRO A 241 -10.80 4.07 -16.26
C PRO A 241 -9.93 5.30 -16.00
N LYS A 242 -10.53 6.51 -15.99
CA LYS A 242 -9.80 7.78 -15.90
C LYS A 242 -10.62 8.86 -15.19
N LEU A 243 -9.94 9.63 -14.34
CA LEU A 243 -10.46 10.83 -13.67
C LEU A 243 -9.54 12.01 -14.04
N SER A 244 -9.76 12.61 -15.22
CA SER A 244 -8.80 13.54 -15.83
C SER A 244 -8.43 14.73 -14.93
N VAL A 245 -9.41 15.30 -14.22
CA VAL A 245 -9.19 16.47 -13.35
C VAL A 245 -8.35 16.08 -12.15
N ILE A 246 -8.70 14.97 -11.47
CA ILE A 246 -7.93 14.44 -10.34
C ILE A 246 -6.51 14.04 -10.77
N GLU A 247 -6.34 13.42 -11.93
CA GLU A 247 -5.00 13.08 -12.46
C GLU A 247 -4.16 14.33 -12.77
N GLY A 248 -4.78 15.43 -13.18
CA GLY A 248 -4.13 16.74 -13.32
C GLY A 248 -3.62 17.25 -11.97
N ILE A 249 -4.51 17.31 -10.97
CA ILE A 249 -4.19 17.74 -9.60
C ILE A 249 -3.07 16.87 -9.00
N GLN A 250 -3.11 15.55 -9.20
CA GLN A 250 -2.06 14.62 -8.74
C GLN A 250 -0.69 14.96 -9.33
N LYS A 251 -0.62 15.31 -10.62
CA LYS A 251 0.64 15.70 -11.28
C LYS A 251 1.15 17.04 -10.76
N GLU A 252 0.27 18.01 -10.55
CA GLU A 252 0.63 19.32 -10.01
C GLU A 252 1.15 19.22 -8.57
N LEU A 253 0.45 18.47 -7.72
CA LEU A 253 0.88 18.19 -6.34
C LEU A 253 2.26 17.51 -6.32
N ALA A 254 2.49 16.53 -7.19
CA ALA A 254 3.79 15.88 -7.32
C ALA A 254 4.89 16.85 -7.77
N GLY A 255 4.59 17.74 -8.73
CA GLY A 255 5.53 18.73 -9.24
C GLY A 255 5.88 19.83 -8.24
N PHE A 256 4.93 20.25 -7.40
CA PHE A 256 5.17 21.25 -6.35
C PHE A 256 5.99 20.66 -5.20
N LEU A 257 5.66 19.45 -4.76
CA LEU A 257 6.26 18.82 -3.59
C LEU A 257 7.59 18.14 -3.89
N GLY A 258 7.83 17.71 -5.14
CA GLY A 258 9.12 17.14 -5.58
C GLY A 258 10.22 18.17 -5.84
N LYS A 259 9.94 19.48 -5.73
CA LYS A 259 10.92 20.57 -5.87
C LYS A 259 11.48 21.08 -4.52
N ARG A 260 11.01 20.53 -3.40
CA ARG A 260 11.50 20.83 -2.05
C ARG A 260 12.32 19.67 -1.52
#